data_AF-A0A9Y3REQ9-F1
#
_entry.id   AF-A0A9Y3REQ9-F1
#
_cell.length_a   1.000
_cell.length_b   1.000
_cell.length_c   1.000
_cell.angle_alpha   90.00
_cell.angle_beta   90.00
_cell.angle_gamma   90.00
#
_symmetry.space_group_name_H-M   'P 1'
#
loop_
_entity.id
_entity.type
_entity.pdbx_description
1 polymer ?
#
loop_
_entity_poly.entity_id
_entity_poly.type
_entity_poly.pdbx_seq_one_letter_code
_entity_poly.pdbx_strand_id
1 'polypeptide(L)'
;MDLSTTRVTASELIFAFLQEGHESASYMKELHSLGEQYKFSWDINSNGHDARNLDNGEIETDGYHPSNIGVSMQDLHPIVDLQIRGNHEQAAAVLEVARALGEIAAQFEDRIVTEATRNLSNNISTSPLQKWKDYLAFEVERVMMRWVGPDLPRERVIIALALTLVKRVCVQTPQRLRNLFHTALQYINTAWAL
;
A
#
# COMPACT_ATOMS: atom_id res chain seq x y z
N MET A 1 -15.84 11.74 29.62
CA MET A 1 -15.92 10.74 28.53
C MET A 1 -15.34 11.42 27.31
N ASP A 2 -14.06 11.17 27.06
CA ASP A 2 -13.33 11.80 25.97
C ASP A 2 -13.57 10.98 24.69
N LEU A 3 -13.94 11.64 23.60
CA LEU A 3 -14.09 11.04 22.29
C LEU A 3 -12.68 10.65 21.81
N SER A 4 -12.30 9.40 22.07
CA SER A 4 -11.20 8.71 21.38
C SER A 4 -11.54 8.63 19.89
N THR A 5 -11.38 9.75 19.20
CA THR A 5 -11.49 9.84 17.76
C THR A 5 -10.39 8.93 17.22
N THR A 6 -10.82 7.82 16.65
CA THR A 6 -10.09 6.84 15.85
C THR A 6 -9.36 7.58 14.73
N ARG A 7 -8.22 8.22 15.04
CA ARG A 7 -7.41 8.93 14.05
C ARG A 7 -6.57 7.88 13.32
N VAL A 8 -7.12 7.40 12.21
CA VAL A 8 -6.35 6.70 11.17
C VAL A 8 -5.13 7.57 10.83
N THR A 9 -3.92 7.06 11.04
CA THR A 9 -2.73 7.82 10.67
C THR A 9 -2.48 7.70 9.16
N ALA A 10 -2.10 8.81 8.52
CA ALA A 10 -1.78 8.82 7.09
C ALA A 10 -0.74 7.74 6.72
N SER A 11 0.21 7.50 7.62
CA SER A 11 1.29 6.55 7.40
C SER A 11 0.81 5.09 7.39
N GLU A 12 -0.14 4.72 8.25
CA GLU A 12 -0.76 3.38 8.25
C GLU A 12 -1.62 3.19 7.00
N LEU A 13 -2.37 4.23 6.60
CA LEU A 13 -3.20 4.20 5.40
C LEU A 13 -2.37 4.00 4.12
N ILE A 14 -1.29 4.78 3.97
CA ILE A 14 -0.37 4.66 2.83
C ILE A 14 0.23 3.25 2.81
N PHE A 15 0.67 2.76 3.97
CA PHE A 15 1.27 1.43 4.07
C PHE A 15 0.30 0.31 3.66
N ALA A 16 -0.92 0.33 4.20
CA ALA A 16 -1.97 -0.64 3.87
C ALA A 16 -2.30 -0.66 2.37
N PHE A 17 -2.40 0.52 1.74
CA PHE A 17 -2.64 0.61 0.29
C PHE A 17 -1.46 0.08 -0.55
N LEU A 18 -0.22 0.33 -0.12
CA LEU A 18 0.98 -0.16 -0.81
C LEU A 18 1.13 -1.69 -0.67
N GLN A 19 0.71 -2.26 0.46
CA GLN A 19 0.73 -3.70 0.69
C GLN A 19 -0.35 -4.45 -0.12
N GLU A 20 -1.43 -3.76 -0.53
CA GLU A 20 -2.52 -4.38 -1.27
C GLU A 20 -2.03 -4.87 -2.65
N GLY A 21 -1.96 -6.18 -2.89
CA GLY A 21 -1.61 -6.76 -4.19
C GLY A 21 -0.31 -7.57 -4.19
N HIS A 22 -0.08 -8.31 -5.28
CA HIS A 22 1.07 -9.21 -5.40
C HIS A 22 2.10 -8.63 -6.37
N GLU A 23 3.01 -7.80 -5.84
CA GLU A 23 4.05 -7.12 -6.60
C GLU A 23 5.38 -7.93 -6.64
N SER A 24 6.42 -7.35 -7.25
CA SER A 24 7.73 -8.01 -7.33
C SER A 24 8.37 -8.26 -5.95
N ALA A 25 9.16 -9.34 -5.83
CA ALA A 25 9.84 -9.69 -4.58
C ALA A 25 10.78 -8.57 -4.06
N SER A 26 11.39 -7.79 -4.97
CA SER A 26 12.20 -6.63 -4.61
C SER A 26 11.37 -5.48 -4.04
N TYR A 27 10.18 -5.24 -4.56
CA TYR A 27 9.23 -4.28 -4.00
C TYR A 27 8.78 -4.70 -2.60
N MET A 28 8.36 -5.96 -2.44
CA MET A 28 7.89 -6.49 -1.15
C MET A 28 8.97 -6.45 -0.07
N LYS A 29 10.23 -6.70 -0.45
CA LYS A 29 11.38 -6.58 0.47
C LYS A 29 11.59 -5.13 0.96
N GLU A 30 11.53 -4.16 0.06
CA GLU A 30 11.67 -2.74 0.42
C GLU A 30 10.49 -2.26 1.26
N LEU A 31 9.26 -2.71 0.94
CA LEU A 31 8.06 -2.41 1.71
C LEU A 31 8.13 -3.02 3.13
N HIS A 32 8.62 -4.26 3.26
CA HIS A 32 8.87 -4.89 4.56
C HIS A 32 9.92 -4.10 5.37
N SER A 33 11.03 -3.70 4.73
CA SER A 33 12.05 -2.86 5.38
C SER A 33 11.50 -1.52 5.85
N LEU A 34 10.54 -0.95 5.11
CA LEU A 34 9.84 0.25 5.52
C LEU A 34 8.91 -0.02 6.72
N GLY A 35 8.15 -1.12 6.69
CA GLY A 35 7.26 -1.53 7.79
C GLY A 35 7.99 -1.65 9.13
N GLU A 36 9.14 -2.33 9.13
CA GLU A 36 10.00 -2.49 10.31
C GLU A 36 10.46 -1.14 10.90
N GLN A 37 10.81 -0.17 10.05
CA GLN A 37 11.25 1.15 10.51
C GLN A 37 10.13 1.94 11.19
N TYR A 38 8.90 1.80 10.70
CA TYR A 38 7.72 2.47 11.22
C TYR A 38 6.98 1.65 12.29
N LYS A 39 7.48 0.44 12.61
CA LYS A 39 6.85 -0.52 13.51
C LYS A 39 5.42 -0.89 13.08
N PHE A 40 5.16 -0.90 11.78
CA PHE A 40 3.94 -1.47 11.24
C PHE A 40 4.00 -2.98 11.41
N SER A 41 2.95 -3.58 11.97
CA SER A 41 2.89 -5.04 12.07
C SER A 41 2.71 -5.61 10.68
N TRP A 42 3.63 -6.49 10.30
CA TRP A 42 3.55 -7.26 9.08
C TRP A 42 2.93 -8.61 9.40
N ASP A 43 1.81 -8.95 8.77
CA ASP A 43 1.29 -10.32 8.85
C ASP A 43 2.12 -11.24 7.95
N ILE A 44 3.02 -11.99 8.60
CA ILE A 44 4.00 -12.91 8.00
C ILE A 44 3.32 -14.10 7.29
N ASN A 45 1.99 -14.18 7.24
CA ASN A 45 1.28 -15.26 6.54
C ASN A 45 1.35 -15.16 4.99
N SER A 46 2.13 -14.23 4.44
CA SER A 46 2.53 -14.24 3.03
C SER A 46 3.89 -14.92 2.84
N ASN A 47 4.14 -16.05 3.50
CA ASN A 47 5.26 -16.91 3.16
C ASN A 47 4.88 -17.78 1.96
N GLY A 48 5.04 -17.18 0.77
CA GLY A 48 5.42 -17.94 -0.41
C GLY A 48 6.66 -18.76 -0.06
N HIS A 49 6.56 -20.05 -0.35
CA HIS A 49 7.52 -21.12 -0.08
C HIS A 49 8.94 -20.76 -0.56
N ASP A 50 9.77 -20.14 0.29
CA ASP A 50 11.21 -20.01 0.04
C ASP A 50 11.91 -21.24 0.61
N ALA A 51 11.86 -22.32 -0.17
CA ALA A 51 12.61 -23.53 0.06
C ALA A 51 14.11 -23.25 -0.16
N ARG A 52 14.81 -22.78 0.87
CA ARG A 52 16.26 -22.90 0.98
C ARG A 52 16.77 -22.58 2.38
N ASN A 53 17.42 -23.60 2.95
CA ASN A 53 18.20 -23.63 4.19
C ASN A 53 17.42 -24.00 5.45
N LEU A 54 17.47 -25.29 5.79
CA LEU A 54 17.90 -25.79 7.10
C LEU A 54 18.06 -27.31 6.99
N ASP A 55 19.21 -27.74 6.47
CA ASP A 55 19.76 -29.05 6.76
C ASP A 55 20.69 -28.88 7.97
N ASN A 56 20.19 -29.24 9.14
CA ASN A 56 20.94 -29.95 10.18
C ASN A 56 20.12 -30.14 11.47
N GLY A 57 19.87 -31.41 11.77
CA GLY A 57 19.83 -31.89 13.16
C GLY A 57 18.46 -31.94 13.83
N GLU A 58 17.77 -33.07 13.61
CA GLU A 58 17.11 -33.88 14.65
C GLU A 58 16.57 -33.18 15.91
N ILE A 59 15.24 -33.08 16.07
CA ILE A 59 14.49 -33.68 17.19
C ILE A 59 13.05 -33.94 16.70
N GLU A 60 12.66 -35.20 16.80
CA GLU A 60 11.34 -35.77 16.55
C GLU A 60 10.32 -35.34 17.62
N THR A 61 9.09 -35.00 17.21
CA THR A 61 7.90 -35.26 18.03
C THR A 61 6.66 -35.35 17.15
N ASP A 62 5.76 -36.25 17.53
CA ASP A 62 4.55 -36.73 16.86
C ASP A 62 3.70 -35.62 16.19
N GLY A 63 2.98 -35.84 15.09
CA GLY A 63 2.24 -37.03 14.69
C GLY A 63 0.75 -36.71 14.66
N TYR A 64 0.34 -35.74 13.83
CA TYR A 64 -1.07 -35.56 13.46
C TYR A 64 -1.22 -35.33 11.95
N HIS A 65 -1.61 -36.39 11.25
CA HIS A 65 -2.45 -36.26 10.07
C HIS A 65 -3.88 -36.60 10.53
N PRO A 66 -4.87 -35.84 10.08
CA PRO A 66 -5.71 -36.45 9.07
C PRO A 66 -6.10 -35.50 7.92
N SER A 67 -6.03 -36.08 6.73
CA SER A 67 -7.04 -36.00 5.68
C SER A 67 -7.31 -34.66 5.01
N ASN A 68 -6.82 -34.61 3.77
CA ASN A 68 -7.41 -33.97 2.60
C ASN A 68 -8.93 -33.72 2.73
N ILE A 69 -9.32 -32.49 3.06
CA ILE A 69 -10.67 -31.97 2.82
C ILE A 69 -10.55 -30.99 1.65
N GLY A 70 -10.80 -31.51 0.45
CA GLY A 70 -11.23 -30.67 -0.66
C GLY A 70 -12.61 -30.12 -0.35
N VAL A 71 -12.69 -28.89 0.16
CA VAL A 71 -13.93 -28.12 0.24
C VAL A 71 -13.66 -26.71 -0.29
N SER A 72 -14.09 -26.53 -1.54
CA SER A 72 -14.48 -25.30 -2.25
C SER A 72 -13.71 -24.00 -1.99
N MET A 73 -12.75 -23.72 -2.88
CA MET A 73 -12.09 -22.41 -3.05
C MET A 73 -13.03 -21.41 -3.76
N GLN A 74 -14.08 -20.89 -3.10
CA GLN A 74 -14.90 -19.82 -3.69
C GLN A 74 -15.30 -18.67 -2.76
N ASP A 75 -14.85 -18.62 -1.49
CA ASP A 75 -15.31 -17.56 -0.58
C ASP A 75 -14.28 -17.09 0.48
N LEU A 76 -13.00 -17.12 0.13
CA LEU A 76 -11.97 -16.47 0.93
C LEU A 76 -11.45 -15.26 0.14
N HIS A 77 -12.17 -14.15 0.25
CA HIS A 77 -11.53 -12.85 0.13
C HIS A 77 -10.34 -12.85 1.09
N PRO A 78 -9.11 -12.50 0.66
CA PRO A 78 -8.03 -12.25 1.60
C PRO A 78 -8.43 -10.99 2.37
N ILE A 79 -9.10 -11.18 3.51
CA ILE A 79 -9.16 -10.17 4.55
C ILE A 79 -7.73 -10.13 5.07
N VAL A 80 -6.99 -9.18 4.50
CA VAL A 80 -5.66 -8.80 4.94
C VAL A 80 -5.82 -8.27 6.36
N ASP A 81 -5.81 -9.16 7.35
CA ASP A 81 -5.62 -8.79 8.75
C ASP A 81 -4.18 -8.28 8.80
N LEU A 82 -3.98 -6.96 8.67
CA LEU A 82 -2.78 -6.32 9.17
C LEU A 82 -3.04 -6.13 10.67
N GLN A 83 -2.36 -6.88 11.53
CA GLN A 83 -2.40 -6.67 12.97
C GLN A 83 -1.71 -5.37 13.37
N ILE A 84 -2.17 -4.21 12.89
CA ILE A 84 -1.67 -2.90 13.31
C ILE A 84 -1.72 -2.87 14.85
N ARG A 85 -0.56 -2.63 15.48
CA ARG A 85 -0.37 -2.72 16.94
C ARG A 85 -1.11 -1.57 17.63
N GLY A 86 -2.43 -1.72 17.78
CA GLY A 86 -3.35 -0.76 18.39
C GLY A 86 -4.78 -1.08 17.96
N ASN A 87 -5.73 -1.12 18.91
CA ASN A 87 -7.17 -1.41 18.78
C ASN A 87 -7.61 -2.00 17.43
N HIS A 88 -8.00 -3.29 17.41
CA HIS A 88 -8.49 -4.01 16.23
C HIS A 88 -9.51 -3.21 15.37
N GLU A 89 -10.33 -2.38 16.00
CA GLU A 89 -11.28 -1.47 15.33
C GLU A 89 -10.59 -0.37 14.48
N GLN A 90 -9.46 0.18 14.95
CA GLN A 90 -8.66 1.16 14.20
C GLN A 90 -7.99 0.51 13.00
N ALA A 91 -7.40 -0.68 13.19
CA ALA A 91 -6.79 -1.44 12.11
C ALA A 91 -7.82 -1.75 11.00
N ALA A 92 -9.00 -2.23 11.40
CA ALA A 92 -10.11 -2.49 10.48
C ALA A 92 -10.54 -1.23 9.72
N ALA A 93 -10.66 -0.08 10.39
CA ALA A 93 -10.99 1.19 9.75
C ALA A 93 -9.92 1.66 8.75
N VAL A 94 -8.63 1.51 9.06
CA VAL A 94 -7.54 1.83 8.11
C VAL A 94 -7.64 0.97 6.86
N LEU A 95 -7.85 -0.32 7.04
CA LEU A 95 -7.97 -1.29 5.95
C LEU A 95 -9.20 -1.02 5.07
N GLU A 96 -10.33 -0.66 5.68
CA GLU A 96 -11.55 -0.28 4.96
C GLU A 96 -11.32 0.95 4.09
N VAL A 97 -10.66 1.99 4.64
CA VAL A 97 -10.32 3.20 3.86
C VAL A 97 -9.32 2.87 2.76
N ALA A 98 -8.29 2.06 3.04
CA ALA A 98 -7.32 1.64 2.02
C ALA A 98 -8.00 0.90 0.87
N ARG A 99 -8.88 -0.05 1.18
CA ARG A 99 -9.66 -0.80 0.19
C ARG A 99 -10.57 0.11 -0.64
N ALA A 100 -11.29 1.03 0.00
CA ALA A 100 -12.13 2.00 -0.71
C ALA A 100 -11.30 2.88 -1.66
N LEU A 101 -10.08 3.27 -1.27
CA LEU A 101 -9.16 3.97 -2.17
C LEU A 101 -8.66 3.06 -3.30
N GLY A 102 -8.46 1.77 -3.05
CA GLY A 102 -8.15 0.76 -4.06
C GLY A 102 -9.25 0.60 -5.11
N GLU A 103 -10.52 0.59 -4.69
CA GLU A 103 -11.68 0.55 -5.58
C GLU A 103 -11.81 1.81 -6.44
N ILE A 104 -11.49 2.98 -5.88
CA ILE A 104 -11.40 4.23 -6.66
C ILE A 104 -10.22 4.14 -7.64
N ALA A 105 -9.07 3.62 -7.18
CA ALA A 105 -7.88 3.48 -8.01
C ALA A 105 -8.11 2.57 -9.23
N ALA A 106 -8.92 1.53 -9.08
CA ALA A 106 -9.29 0.62 -10.15
C ALA A 106 -10.13 1.30 -11.26
N GLN A 107 -10.76 2.45 -10.98
CA GLN A 107 -11.57 3.20 -11.96
C GLN A 107 -10.74 4.14 -12.81
N PHE A 108 -9.46 4.37 -12.49
CA PHE A 108 -8.62 5.25 -13.30
C PHE A 108 -8.27 4.59 -14.63
N GLU A 109 -8.37 5.37 -15.72
CA GLU A 109 -7.93 4.92 -17.03
C GLU A 109 -6.43 4.60 -17.02
N ASP A 110 -6.09 3.34 -17.32
CA ASP A 110 -4.71 2.86 -17.25
C ASP A 110 -3.75 3.69 -18.11
N ARG A 111 -4.20 4.16 -19.27
CA ARG A 111 -3.41 5.01 -20.15
C ARG A 111 -3.01 6.33 -19.49
N ILE A 112 -3.97 7.00 -18.85
CA ILE A 112 -3.74 8.31 -18.19
C ILE A 112 -2.80 8.13 -17.00
N VAL A 113 -3.04 7.08 -16.20
CA VAL A 113 -2.21 6.76 -15.02
C VAL A 113 -0.79 6.34 -15.42
N THR A 114 -0.63 5.55 -16.48
CA THR A 114 0.68 5.12 -16.97
C THR A 114 1.48 6.31 -17.51
N GLU A 115 0.84 7.23 -18.24
CA GLU A 115 1.48 8.48 -18.69
C GLU A 115 1.96 9.31 -17.50
N ALA A 116 1.10 9.52 -16.49
CA ALA A 116 1.44 10.28 -15.29
C ALA A 116 2.54 9.60 -14.46
N THR A 117 2.48 8.28 -14.33
CA THR A 117 3.51 7.47 -13.64
C THR A 117 4.87 7.63 -14.32
N ARG A 118 4.92 7.54 -15.65
CA ARG A 118 6.16 7.71 -16.42
C ARG A 118 6.72 9.12 -16.26
N ASN A 119 5.86 10.14 -16.33
CA ASN A 119 6.28 11.53 -16.18
C ASN A 119 6.78 11.82 -14.76
N LEU A 120 6.07 11.32 -13.74
CA LEU A 120 6.51 11.37 -12.36
C LEU A 120 7.89 10.72 -12.20
N SER A 121 8.03 9.46 -12.65
CA SER A 121 9.28 8.69 -12.58
C SER A 121 10.46 9.40 -13.22
N ASN A 122 10.26 10.02 -14.40
CA ASN A 122 11.28 10.80 -15.08
C ASN A 122 11.67 12.05 -14.27
N ASN A 123 10.69 12.80 -13.76
CA ASN A 123 10.93 14.03 -13.01
C ASN A 123 11.65 13.76 -11.68
N ILE A 124 11.25 12.72 -10.95
CA ILE A 124 11.89 12.36 -9.67
C ILE A 124 13.30 11.77 -9.88
N SER A 125 13.60 11.21 -11.07
CA SER A 125 14.93 10.69 -11.40
C SER A 125 15.96 11.78 -11.63
N THR A 126 15.54 12.94 -12.13
CA THR A 126 16.41 14.05 -12.51
C THR A 126 16.39 15.19 -11.50
N SER A 127 15.56 15.09 -10.46
CA SER A 127 15.31 16.17 -9.51
C SER A 127 15.63 15.80 -8.07
N PRO A 128 16.00 16.79 -7.25
CA PRO A 128 16.24 16.58 -5.83
C PRO A 128 14.93 16.27 -5.07
N LEU A 129 15.06 15.54 -3.96
CA LEU A 129 13.95 15.02 -3.15
C LEU A 129 12.94 16.09 -2.72
N GLN A 130 13.39 17.32 -2.46
CA GLN A 130 12.54 18.43 -2.01
C GLN A 130 11.43 18.76 -3.02
N LYS A 131 11.67 18.54 -4.32
CA LYS A 131 10.71 18.83 -5.40
C LYS A 131 9.75 17.68 -5.68
N TRP A 132 9.97 16.50 -5.11
CA TRP A 132 9.17 15.31 -5.43
C TRP A 132 7.70 15.49 -5.06
N LYS A 133 7.41 16.20 -3.96
CA LYS A 133 6.05 16.54 -3.56
C LYS A 133 5.33 17.39 -4.60
N ASP A 134 6.02 18.39 -5.15
CA ASP A 134 5.44 19.30 -6.15
C ASP A 134 5.20 18.57 -7.48
N TYR A 135 6.09 17.66 -7.88
CA TYR A 135 5.86 16.81 -9.05
C TYR A 135 4.70 15.83 -8.82
N LEU A 136 4.59 15.24 -7.64
CA LEU A 136 3.44 14.38 -7.31
C LEU A 136 2.13 15.17 -7.40
N ALA A 137 2.08 16.36 -6.78
CA ALA A 137 0.92 17.25 -6.84
C ALA A 137 0.55 17.63 -8.28
N PHE A 138 1.54 18.03 -9.08
CA PHE A 138 1.34 18.38 -10.48
C PHE A 138 0.77 17.23 -11.32
N GLU A 139 1.29 16.02 -11.14
CA GLU A 139 0.81 14.84 -11.85
C GLU A 139 -0.61 14.45 -11.42
N VAL A 140 -0.92 14.57 -10.12
CA VAL A 140 -2.27 14.36 -9.58
C VAL A 140 -3.27 15.36 -10.16
N GLU A 141 -2.94 16.66 -10.15
CA GLU A 141 -3.79 17.69 -10.75
C GLU A 141 -4.02 17.45 -12.24
N ARG A 142 -2.97 17.08 -12.98
CA ARG A 142 -3.07 16.84 -14.41
C ARG A 142 -3.99 15.67 -14.75
N VAL A 143 -3.96 14.60 -13.95
CA VAL A 143 -4.89 13.48 -14.12
C VAL A 143 -6.31 13.87 -13.69
N MET A 144 -6.46 14.61 -12.59
CA MET A 144 -7.77 15.12 -12.14
C MET A 144 -8.46 16.00 -13.18
N MET A 145 -7.71 16.80 -13.94
CA MET A 145 -8.26 17.61 -15.04
C MET A 145 -8.76 16.77 -16.23
N ARG A 146 -8.25 15.55 -16.39
CA ARG A 146 -8.60 14.64 -17.50
C ARG A 146 -9.59 13.56 -17.09
N TRP A 147 -9.72 13.30 -15.80
CA TRP A 147 -10.55 12.23 -15.28
C TRP A 147 -12.05 12.58 -15.37
N VAL A 148 -12.81 11.69 -16.00
CA VAL A 148 -14.28 11.78 -16.13
C VAL A 148 -14.88 10.56 -15.46
N GLY A 149 -14.72 10.45 -14.14
CA GLY A 149 -15.32 9.36 -13.38
C GLY A 149 -16.57 9.78 -12.60
N PRO A 150 -17.12 8.85 -11.80
CA PRO A 150 -18.35 9.08 -11.06
C PRO A 150 -18.19 10.18 -10.01
N ASP A 151 -19.32 10.72 -9.55
CA ASP A 151 -19.36 11.75 -8.50
C ASP A 151 -18.91 11.16 -7.15
N LEU A 152 -17.60 11.21 -6.92
CA LEU A 152 -16.90 10.74 -5.73
C LEU A 152 -16.30 11.92 -4.97
N PRO A 153 -16.16 11.82 -3.63
CA PRO A 153 -15.49 12.86 -2.85
C PRO A 153 -14.09 13.16 -3.40
N ARG A 154 -13.87 14.41 -3.80
CA ARG A 154 -12.67 14.86 -4.51
C ARG A 154 -11.38 14.52 -3.76
N GLU A 155 -11.42 14.60 -2.43
CA GLU A 155 -10.32 14.29 -1.53
C GLU A 155 -9.91 12.81 -1.65
N ARG A 156 -10.89 11.89 -1.71
CA ARG A 156 -10.63 10.45 -1.85
C ARG A 156 -10.04 10.13 -3.22
N VAL A 157 -10.53 10.78 -4.27
CA VAL A 157 -9.98 10.61 -5.63
C VAL A 157 -8.53 11.11 -5.69
N ILE A 158 -8.24 12.28 -5.11
CA ILE A 158 -6.88 12.83 -5.02
C ILE A 158 -5.93 11.88 -4.29
N ILE A 159 -6.35 11.35 -3.15
CA ILE A 159 -5.53 10.43 -2.35
C ILE A 159 -5.32 9.11 -3.09
N ALA A 160 -6.39 8.50 -3.61
CA ALA A 160 -6.31 7.25 -4.36
C ALA A 160 -5.36 7.38 -5.56
N LEU A 161 -5.44 8.50 -6.28
CA LEU A 161 -4.58 8.79 -7.41
C LEU A 161 -3.12 8.98 -6.99
N ALA A 162 -2.86 9.79 -5.95
CA ALA A 162 -1.52 9.99 -5.43
C ALA A 162 -0.86 8.67 -5.01
N LEU A 163 -1.59 7.82 -4.28
CA LEU A 163 -1.13 6.51 -3.84
C LEU A 163 -0.91 5.56 -5.02
N THR A 164 -1.78 5.59 -6.03
CA THR A 164 -1.62 4.79 -7.25
C THR A 164 -0.36 5.16 -8.01
N LEU A 165 -0.09 6.45 -8.20
CA LEU A 165 1.11 6.93 -8.86
C LEU A 165 2.37 6.52 -8.09
N VAL A 166 2.38 6.73 -6.78
CA VAL A 166 3.48 6.33 -5.89
C VAL A 166 3.72 4.82 -5.99
N LYS A 167 2.67 4.01 -5.86
CA LYS A 167 2.75 2.56 -5.97
C LYS A 167 3.37 2.13 -7.28
N ARG A 168 2.87 2.62 -8.41
CA ARG A 168 3.37 2.24 -9.74
C ARG A 168 4.83 2.65 -9.96
N VAL A 169 5.26 3.82 -9.47
CA VAL A 169 6.67 4.22 -9.54
C VAL A 169 7.54 3.32 -8.66
N CYS A 170 7.08 2.97 -7.45
CA CYS A 170 7.81 2.08 -6.56
C CYS A 170 7.92 0.65 -7.11
N VAL A 171 6.90 0.15 -7.81
CA VAL A 171 6.97 -1.16 -8.50
C VAL A 171 8.06 -1.15 -9.58
N GLN A 172 8.20 -0.05 -10.33
CA GLN A 172 9.24 0.10 -11.34
C GLN A 172 10.63 0.34 -10.72
N THR A 173 10.71 1.08 -9.60
CA THR A 173 11.95 1.44 -8.92
C THR A 173 11.82 1.25 -7.40
N PRO A 174 11.93 0.00 -6.89
CA PRO A 174 11.72 -0.31 -5.47
C PRO A 174 12.60 0.48 -4.51
N GLN A 175 13.82 0.82 -4.91
CA GLN A 175 14.77 1.54 -4.05
C GLN A 175 14.33 2.97 -3.68
N ARG A 176 13.32 3.52 -4.35
CA ARG A 176 12.76 4.85 -4.05
C ARG A 176 11.58 4.80 -3.09
N LEU A 177 11.12 3.60 -2.73
CA LEU A 177 9.91 3.38 -1.93
C LEU A 177 9.91 4.20 -0.65
N ARG A 178 11.02 4.21 0.11
CA ARG A 178 11.14 4.98 1.35
C ARG A 178 10.95 6.49 1.13
N ASN A 179 11.60 7.03 0.12
CA ASN A 179 11.54 8.47 -0.17
C ASN A 179 10.16 8.86 -0.70
N LEU A 180 9.58 8.05 -1.60
CA LEU A 180 8.23 8.28 -2.13
C LEU A 180 7.14 8.10 -1.09
N PHE A 181 7.28 7.15 -0.16
CA PHE A 181 6.40 7.01 0.99
C PHE A 181 6.41 8.29 1.83
N HIS A 182 7.58 8.85 2.12
CA HIS A 182 7.69 10.10 2.87
C HIS A 182 7.09 11.28 2.08
N THR A 183 7.31 11.35 0.78
CA THR A 183 6.69 12.35 -0.09
C THR A 183 5.16 12.24 -0.09
N ALA A 184 4.61 11.04 -0.19
CA ALA A 184 3.17 10.79 -0.12
C ALA A 184 2.60 11.20 1.23
N LEU A 185 3.30 10.89 2.32
CA LEU A 185 2.93 11.28 3.68
C LEU A 185 2.88 12.81 3.84
N GLN A 186 3.89 13.52 3.34
CA GLN A 186 3.91 14.98 3.33
C GLN A 186 2.76 15.57 2.49
N TYR A 187 2.50 14.99 1.33
CA TYR A 187 1.43 15.42 0.43
C TYR A 187 0.05 15.24 1.08
N ILE A 188 -0.24 14.05 1.61
CA ILE A 188 -1.54 13.73 2.23
C ILE A 188 -1.76 14.54 3.50
N ASN A 189 -0.73 14.71 4.35
CA ASN A 189 -0.85 15.56 5.53
C ASN A 189 -1.13 17.03 5.16
N THR A 190 -0.61 17.51 4.03
CA THR A 190 -0.93 18.85 3.52
C THR A 190 -2.36 18.89 2.97
N ALA A 191 -2.80 17.85 2.26
CA ALA A 191 -4.15 17.76 1.71
C ALA A 191 -5.24 17.63 2.78
N TRP A 192 -4.92 17.02 3.94
CA TRP A 192 -5.83 16.93 5.09
C TRP A 192 -5.81 18.16 6.00
N ALA A 193 -4.87 19.08 5.82
CA ALA A 193 -4.82 20.34 6.56
C ALA A 193 -5.67 21.46 5.92
N LEU A 194 -6.28 21.17 4.77
CA LEU A 194 -7.22 22.03 4.05
C LEU A 194 -8.66 21.62 4.36
#